data_AF-A0A7S1X5I2-F1
#
_entry.id   AF-A0A7S1X5I2-F1
#
_cell.length_a   1.000
_cell.length_b   1.000
_cell.length_c   1.000
_cell.angle_alpha   90.00
_cell.angle_beta   90.00
_cell.angle_gamma   90.00
#
_symmetry.space_group_name_H-M   'P 1'
#
loop_
_entity.id
_entity.type
_entity.pdbx_description
1 polymer ?
#
loop_
_entity_poly.entity_id
_entity_poly.type
_entity_poly.pdbx_seq_one_letter_code
_entity_poly.pdbx_strand_id
1 'polypeptide(L)'
;GGYIASKQTIPPYPVRTNQIPRQIPKQKIHPVVFVVGSGLLVFGNIFIVLYFTMTSMWQGYFYYLLGFVLVVAFLTVIITIQIAIVTTYMQFVQEDYRWWWQSFHRGGAVALYVGLYSVGFLIWSLHNLCGFTSIMVYLTYMSLLVASIYVSLGAVGFLFSFWFTHSIFATAKAD
;
A
#
# COMPACT_ATOMS: atom_id res chain seq x y z
N GLY A 1 -19.84 -11.59 3.00
CA GLY A 1 -19.85 -10.29 2.31
C GLY A 1 -21.18 -10.00 1.64
N GLY A 2 -21.46 -10.64 0.50
CA GLY A 2 -22.60 -10.28 -0.37
C GLY A 2 -24.00 -10.32 0.27
N TYR A 3 -24.28 -11.27 1.17
CA TYR A 3 -25.59 -11.36 1.85
C TYR A 3 -25.86 -10.21 2.83
N ILE A 4 -24.79 -9.63 3.41
CA ILE A 4 -24.90 -8.48 4.33
C ILE A 4 -25.02 -7.19 3.52
N ALA A 5 -24.28 -7.09 2.41
CA ALA A 5 -24.29 -5.93 1.53
C ALA A 5 -25.65 -5.73 0.84
N SER A 6 -26.40 -6.79 0.51
CA SER A 6 -27.72 -6.66 -0.13
C SER A 6 -28.80 -6.13 0.82
N LYS A 7 -28.60 -6.25 2.14
CA LYS A 7 -29.53 -5.76 3.16
C LYS A 7 -29.19 -4.37 3.68
N GLN A 8 -28.02 -3.82 3.33
CA GLN A 8 -27.62 -2.49 3.74
C GLN A 8 -28.11 -1.44 2.76
N THR A 9 -28.85 -0.45 3.26
CA THR A 9 -29.18 0.75 2.49
C THR A 9 -27.91 1.54 2.23
N ILE A 10 -27.68 1.93 0.97
CA ILE A 10 -26.50 2.70 0.56
C ILE A 10 -26.51 4.03 1.34
N PRO A 11 -25.49 4.32 2.17
CA PRO A 11 -25.44 5.57 2.90
C PRO A 11 -25.42 6.73 1.91
N PRO A 12 -26.23 7.78 2.11
CA PRO A 12 -26.26 8.93 1.22
C PRO A 12 -24.90 9.62 1.21
N TYR A 13 -24.41 9.99 0.02
CA TYR A 13 -23.18 10.77 -0.08
C TYR A 13 -23.31 12.08 0.71
N PRO A 14 -22.24 12.51 1.42
CA PRO A 14 -22.31 13.66 2.33
C PRO A 14 -22.67 14.98 1.63
N VAL A 15 -22.40 15.08 0.32
CA VAL A 15 -22.62 16.27 -0.49
C VAL A 15 -23.31 15.91 -1.80
N ARG A 16 -24.18 16.82 -2.29
CA ARG A 16 -24.80 16.69 -3.61
C ARG A 16 -23.72 16.84 -4.70
N THR A 17 -23.44 15.77 -5.43
CA THR A 17 -22.47 15.78 -6.53
C THR A 17 -23.09 16.39 -7.78
N ASN A 18 -22.32 17.18 -8.52
CA ASN A 18 -22.75 17.69 -9.82
C ASN A 18 -22.69 16.56 -10.86
N GLN A 19 -23.66 16.48 -11.78
CA GLN A 19 -23.74 15.39 -12.76
C GLN A 19 -22.66 15.48 -13.85
N ILE A 20 -22.15 16.68 -14.12
CA ILE A 20 -21.09 16.91 -15.10
C ILE A 20 -19.74 16.95 -14.35
N PRO A 21 -18.78 16.07 -14.69
CA PRO A 21 -17.47 16.10 -14.07
C PRO A 21 -16.74 17.39 -14.45
N ARG A 22 -16.24 18.10 -13.45
CA ARG A 22 -15.42 19.29 -13.67
C ARG A 22 -14.10 18.89 -14.35
N GLN A 23 -13.60 19.72 -15.25
CA GLN A 23 -12.31 19.49 -15.89
C GLN A 23 -11.18 19.58 -14.86
N ILE A 24 -10.29 18.58 -14.83
CA ILE A 24 -9.14 18.54 -13.92
C ILE A 24 -8.09 19.54 -14.43
N PRO A 25 -7.59 20.46 -13.59
CA PRO A 25 -6.54 21.38 -13.99
C PRO A 25 -5.24 20.62 -14.33
N LYS A 26 -4.39 21.23 -15.16
CA LYS A 26 -3.09 20.63 -15.52
C LYS A 26 -2.22 20.50 -14.27
N GLN A 27 -1.97 19.27 -13.85
CA GLN A 27 -1.17 18.98 -12.65
C GLN A 27 0.29 19.36 -12.87
N LYS A 28 0.88 20.03 -11.88
CA LYS A 28 2.32 20.36 -11.87
C LYS A 28 3.20 19.14 -11.61
N ILE A 29 2.70 18.16 -10.85
CA ILE A 29 3.42 16.94 -10.47
C ILE A 29 2.60 15.75 -10.94
N HIS A 30 3.24 14.80 -11.63
CA HIS A 30 2.57 13.61 -12.14
C HIS A 30 2.16 12.67 -10.99
N PRO A 31 0.96 12.07 -11.00
CA PRO A 31 0.44 11.25 -9.90
C PRO A 31 1.31 10.03 -9.59
N VAL A 32 2.06 9.53 -10.58
CA VAL A 32 3.02 8.44 -10.41
C VAL A 32 4.14 8.81 -9.44
N VAL A 33 4.57 10.07 -9.41
CA VAL A 33 5.61 10.53 -8.47
C VAL A 33 5.14 10.38 -7.03
N PHE A 34 3.86 10.66 -6.75
CA PHE A 34 3.29 10.45 -5.43
C PHE A 34 3.22 8.96 -5.06
N VAL A 35 2.88 8.09 -6.02
CA VAL A 35 2.86 6.63 -5.81
C VAL A 35 4.25 6.11 -5.46
N VAL A 36 5.24 6.41 -6.29
CA VAL A 36 6.64 5.99 -6.10
C VAL A 36 7.21 6.58 -4.80
N GLY A 37 7.02 7.88 -4.56
CA GLY A 37 7.47 8.54 -3.35
C GLY A 37 6.86 7.96 -2.07
N SER A 38 5.55 7.68 -2.08
CA SER A 38 4.88 7.04 -0.95
C SER A 38 5.43 5.65 -0.65
N GLY A 39 5.70 4.85 -1.68
CA GLY A 39 6.28 3.51 -1.52
C GLY A 39 7.70 3.55 -0.96
N LEU A 40 8.52 4.53 -1.38
CA LEU A 40 9.90 4.67 -0.88
C LEU A 40 9.94 4.98 0.63
N LEU A 41 9.04 5.85 1.11
CA LEU A 41 8.96 6.19 2.53
C LEU A 41 8.56 4.97 3.39
N VAL A 42 7.55 4.22 2.96
CA VAL A 42 7.13 2.99 3.66
C VAL A 42 8.22 1.91 3.56
N PHE A 43 8.90 1.82 2.41
CA PHE A 43 10.01 0.87 2.23
C PHE A 43 11.15 1.14 3.20
N GLY A 44 11.52 2.41 3.42
CA GLY A 44 12.53 2.79 4.40
C GLY A 44 12.21 2.28 5.81
N ASN A 45 10.94 2.34 6.21
CA ASN A 45 10.50 1.84 7.52
C ASN A 45 10.66 0.32 7.68
N ILE A 46 10.43 -0.45 6.61
CA ILE A 46 10.48 -1.92 6.67
C ILE A 46 11.83 -2.51 6.25
N PHE A 47 12.77 -1.69 5.75
CA PHE A 47 13.99 -2.15 5.08
C PHE A 47 14.82 -3.12 5.93
N ILE A 48 15.13 -2.73 7.18
CA ILE A 48 15.95 -3.53 8.10
C ILE A 48 15.23 -4.85 8.43
N VAL A 49 13.92 -4.80 8.61
CA VAL A 49 13.11 -5.99 8.94
C VAL A 49 13.00 -6.93 7.76
N LEU A 50 12.87 -6.39 6.54
CA LEU A 50 12.86 -7.17 5.32
C LEU A 50 14.19 -7.92 5.15
N TYR A 51 15.33 -7.26 5.41
CA TYR A 51 16.65 -7.91 5.38
C TYR A 51 16.76 -9.06 6.38
N PHE A 52 16.36 -8.83 7.64
CA PHE A 52 16.39 -9.87 8.67
C PHE A 52 15.43 -11.03 8.33
N THR A 53 14.24 -10.72 7.82
CA THR A 53 13.24 -11.73 7.45
C THR A 53 13.74 -12.59 6.29
N MET A 54 14.28 -11.99 5.23
CA MET A 54 14.80 -12.72 4.07
C MET A 54 16.02 -13.58 4.43
N THR A 55 16.96 -13.02 5.18
CA THR A 55 18.13 -13.76 5.67
C THR A 55 17.71 -14.93 6.56
N SER A 56 16.72 -14.74 7.44
CA SER A 56 16.23 -15.82 8.32
C SER A 56 15.47 -16.90 7.54
N MET A 57 14.58 -16.53 6.61
CA MET A 57 13.80 -17.50 5.84
C MET A 57 14.65 -18.38 4.93
N TRP A 58 15.69 -17.83 4.31
CA TRP A 58 16.49 -18.56 3.30
C TRP A 58 17.83 -19.09 3.83
N GLN A 59 18.42 -18.47 4.86
CA GLN A 59 19.71 -18.91 5.43
C GLN A 59 19.59 -19.55 6.82
N GLY A 60 18.37 -19.66 7.37
CA GLY A 60 18.09 -20.49 8.54
C GLY A 60 18.63 -19.96 9.89
N TYR A 61 18.97 -18.67 9.99
CA TYR A 61 19.35 -18.07 11.26
C TYR A 61 18.17 -18.10 12.26
N PHE A 62 18.43 -18.54 13.49
CA PHE A 62 17.41 -18.93 14.47
C PHE A 62 16.43 -17.80 14.89
N TYR A 63 15.17 -18.23 15.05
CA TYR A 63 13.94 -17.48 15.33
C TYR A 63 13.87 -16.81 16.73
N TYR A 64 14.35 -15.56 16.84
CA TYR A 64 14.00 -14.66 17.96
C TYR A 64 13.11 -13.46 17.55
N LEU A 65 12.68 -13.40 16.29
CA LEU A 65 12.13 -12.16 15.71
C LEU A 65 10.62 -12.19 15.40
N LEU A 66 9.88 -13.26 15.69
CA LEU A 66 8.43 -13.29 15.40
C LEU A 66 7.69 -12.11 16.06
N GLY A 67 8.02 -11.80 17.32
CA GLY A 67 7.47 -10.65 18.03
C GLY A 67 7.89 -9.31 17.41
N PHE A 68 9.15 -9.19 16.99
CA PHE A 68 9.67 -7.97 16.37
C PHE A 68 9.05 -7.70 15.00
N VAL A 69 8.90 -8.74 14.16
CA VAL A 69 8.24 -8.64 12.85
C VAL A 69 6.77 -8.21 13.03
N LEU A 70 6.07 -8.70 14.05
CA LEU A 70 4.69 -8.32 14.34
C LEU A 70 4.60 -6.83 14.72
N VAL A 71 5.46 -6.36 15.61
CA VAL A 71 5.52 -4.93 16.01
C VAL A 71 5.77 -4.04 14.80
N VAL A 72 6.72 -4.41 13.94
CA VAL A 72 7.02 -3.62 12.73
C VAL A 72 5.90 -3.70 11.70
N ALA A 73 5.22 -4.84 11.57
CA ALA A 73 4.03 -4.94 10.72
C ALA A 73 2.94 -3.96 11.17
N PHE A 74 2.70 -3.85 12.48
CA PHE A 74 1.74 -2.88 13.03
C PHE A 74 2.16 -1.43 12.77
N LEU A 75 3.43 -1.08 13.00
CA LEU A 75 3.95 0.26 12.70
C LEU A 75 3.85 0.59 11.21
N THR A 76 4.08 -0.39 10.34
CA THR A 76 3.95 -0.23 8.89
C THR A 76 2.52 0.11 8.52
N VAL A 77 1.52 -0.58 9.10
CA VAL A 77 0.10 -0.26 8.90
C VAL A 77 -0.20 1.19 9.30
N ILE A 78 0.28 1.64 10.47
CA ILE A 78 0.09 3.03 10.93
C ILE A 78 0.68 4.03 9.94
N ILE A 79 1.92 3.81 9.51
CA ILE A 79 2.62 4.69 8.58
C ILE A 79 1.91 4.72 7.22
N THR A 80 1.45 3.57 6.72
CA THR A 80 0.65 3.49 5.50
C THR A 80 -0.65 4.29 5.62
N ILE A 81 -1.33 4.23 6.77
CA ILE A 81 -2.53 5.04 7.03
C ILE A 81 -2.21 6.54 6.96
N GLN A 82 -1.15 6.98 7.66
CA GLN A 82 -0.73 8.38 7.67
C GLN A 82 -0.40 8.89 6.26
N ILE A 83 0.40 8.13 5.50
CA ILE A 83 0.78 8.48 4.14
C ILE A 83 -0.44 8.48 3.20
N ALA A 84 -1.37 7.54 3.35
CA ALA A 84 -2.60 7.51 2.57
C ALA A 84 -3.44 8.78 2.79
N ILE A 85 -3.63 9.20 4.05
CA ILE A 85 -4.39 10.43 4.39
C ILE A 85 -3.69 11.67 3.82
N VAL A 86 -2.39 11.84 4.07
CA VAL A 86 -1.63 13.02 3.63
C VAL A 86 -1.60 13.12 2.11
N THR A 87 -1.34 12.02 1.40
CA THR A 87 -1.32 12.04 -0.07
C THR A 87 -2.71 12.26 -0.67
N THR A 88 -3.77 11.77 -0.03
CA THR A 88 -5.16 12.03 -0.46
C THR A 88 -5.52 13.50 -0.29
N TYR A 89 -5.12 14.11 0.84
CA TYR A 89 -5.28 15.54 1.06
C TYR A 89 -4.55 16.38 0.00
N MET A 90 -3.28 16.06 -0.27
CA MET A 90 -2.49 16.74 -1.30
C MET A 90 -3.10 16.59 -2.70
N GLN A 91 -3.77 15.47 -2.98
CA GLN A 91 -4.50 15.27 -4.23
C GLN A 91 -5.74 16.17 -4.32
N PHE A 92 -6.48 16.38 -3.23
CA PHE A 92 -7.60 17.31 -3.21
C PHE A 92 -7.17 18.76 -3.40
N VAL A 93 -6.00 19.16 -2.88
CA VAL A 93 -5.43 20.49 -3.14
C VAL A 93 -5.13 20.72 -4.64
N GLN A 94 -4.88 19.65 -5.39
CA GLN A 94 -4.69 19.70 -6.85
C GLN A 94 -6.01 19.58 -7.64
N GLU A 95 -7.16 19.63 -6.97
CA GLU A 95 -8.50 19.50 -7.54
C GLU A 95 -8.71 18.19 -8.34
N ASP A 96 -7.94 17.12 -8.07
CA ASP A 96 -8.12 15.82 -8.72
C ASP A 96 -9.05 14.92 -7.90
N TYR A 97 -10.25 14.71 -8.41
CA TYR A 97 -11.28 13.86 -7.78
C TYR A 97 -11.03 12.35 -7.96
N ARG A 98 -10.05 11.91 -8.75
CA ARG A 98 -9.78 10.49 -9.04
C ARG A 98 -8.96 9.82 -7.92
N TRP A 99 -9.45 9.88 -6.68
CA TRP A 99 -8.72 9.42 -5.50
C TRP A 99 -8.85 7.91 -5.22
N TRP A 100 -9.93 7.27 -5.68
CA TRP A 100 -10.24 5.86 -5.38
C TRP A 100 -9.09 4.90 -5.74
N TRP A 101 -8.72 4.81 -7.01
CA TRP A 101 -7.65 3.90 -7.42
C TRP A 101 -6.26 4.42 -7.05
N GLN A 102 -6.07 5.73 -6.99
CA GLN A 102 -4.76 6.30 -6.65
C GLN A 102 -4.39 6.06 -5.18
N SER A 103 -5.35 6.16 -4.25
CA SER A 103 -5.13 5.83 -2.83
C SER A 103 -4.74 4.36 -2.63
N PHE A 104 -5.40 3.44 -3.35
CA PHE A 104 -5.04 2.02 -3.34
C PHE A 104 -3.60 1.78 -3.85
N HIS A 105 -3.23 2.36 -5.00
CA HIS A 105 -1.88 2.20 -5.55
C HIS A 105 -0.79 2.83 -4.68
N ARG A 106 -1.07 3.95 -4.00
CA ARG A 106 -0.14 4.57 -3.05
C ARG A 106 0.08 3.71 -1.81
N GLY A 107 -1.00 3.15 -1.25
CA GLY A 107 -0.91 2.23 -0.12
C GLY A 107 -0.15 0.94 -0.44
N GLY A 108 -0.35 0.38 -1.65
CA GLY A 108 0.32 -0.82 -2.11
C GLY A 108 1.73 -0.61 -2.70
N ALA A 109 2.15 0.63 -2.97
CA ALA A 109 3.40 0.93 -3.70
C ALA A 109 4.66 0.30 -3.09
N VAL A 110 4.69 0.09 -1.77
CA VAL A 110 5.80 -0.58 -1.08
C VAL A 110 6.06 -2.01 -1.59
N ALA A 111 5.02 -2.71 -2.06
CA ALA A 111 5.15 -4.08 -2.55
C ALA A 111 6.06 -4.17 -3.79
N LEU A 112 6.06 -3.14 -4.65
CA LEU A 112 6.99 -3.04 -5.78
C LEU A 112 8.44 -3.00 -5.30
N TYR A 113 8.74 -2.24 -4.25
CA TYR A 113 10.07 -2.16 -3.66
C TYR A 113 10.50 -3.48 -3.01
N VAL A 114 9.58 -4.14 -2.30
CA VAL A 114 9.81 -5.49 -1.75
C VAL A 114 10.11 -6.49 -2.87
N GLY A 115 9.37 -6.42 -3.99
CA GLY A 115 9.61 -7.26 -5.17
C GLY A 115 10.99 -7.04 -5.77
N LEU A 116 11.38 -5.78 -6.01
CA LEU A 116 12.72 -5.43 -6.50
C LEU A 116 13.82 -5.92 -5.55
N TYR A 117 13.63 -5.75 -4.25
CA TYR A 117 14.56 -6.24 -3.24
C TYR A 117 14.70 -7.77 -3.27
N SER A 118 13.58 -8.50 -3.41
CA SER A 118 13.59 -9.97 -3.48
C SER A 118 14.34 -10.50 -4.71
N VAL A 119 14.25 -9.81 -5.85
CA VAL A 119 15.00 -10.17 -7.06
C VAL A 119 16.49 -9.90 -6.87
N GLY A 120 16.85 -8.75 -6.28
CA GLY A 120 18.24 -8.44 -5.95
C GLY A 120 18.86 -9.46 -4.97
N PHE A 121 18.08 -9.86 -3.95
CA PHE A 121 18.50 -10.86 -2.97
C PHE A 121 18.78 -12.23 -3.61
N LEU A 122 17.96 -12.66 -4.56
CA LEU A 122 18.18 -13.90 -5.33
C LEU A 122 19.53 -13.89 -6.06
N ILE A 123 19.84 -12.78 -6.75
CA ILE A 123 21.05 -12.68 -7.57
C ILE A 123 22.31 -12.57 -6.71
N TRP A 124 22.27 -11.77 -5.63
CA TRP A 124 23.48 -11.40 -4.89
C TRP A 124 23.76 -12.30 -3.69
N SER A 125 22.70 -12.72 -2.96
CA SER A 125 22.85 -13.48 -1.72
C SER A 125 22.62 -14.99 -1.90
N LEU A 126 21.94 -15.38 -2.98
CA LEU A 126 21.47 -16.75 -3.20
C LEU A 126 22.08 -17.40 -4.45
N HIS A 127 23.34 -17.09 -4.75
CA HIS A 127 24.10 -17.67 -5.87
C HIS A 127 24.21 -19.20 -5.78
N ASN A 128 24.17 -19.77 -4.56
CA ASN A 128 24.34 -21.21 -4.33
C ASN A 128 23.08 -22.05 -4.63
N LEU A 129 21.93 -21.44 -4.94
CA LEU A 129 20.72 -22.17 -5.35
C LEU A 129 20.83 -22.61 -6.82
N CYS A 130 21.66 -23.61 -7.10
CA CYS A 130 21.92 -24.12 -8.45
C CYS A 130 20.85 -25.08 -9.01
N GLY A 131 19.56 -24.84 -8.74
CA GLY A 131 18.48 -25.69 -9.23
C GLY A 131 17.32 -24.90 -9.82
N PHE A 132 16.92 -25.21 -11.05
CA PHE A 132 15.76 -24.60 -11.73
C PHE A 132 14.50 -24.67 -10.85
N THR A 133 14.22 -25.83 -10.26
CA THR A 133 13.10 -26.04 -9.34
C THR A 133 13.18 -25.12 -8.12
N SER A 134 14.38 -24.92 -7.56
CA SER A 134 14.54 -24.09 -6.36
C SER A 134 14.33 -22.61 -6.65
N ILE A 135 14.78 -22.14 -7.82
CA ILE A 135 14.55 -20.76 -8.28
C ILE A 135 13.05 -20.54 -8.54
N MET A 136 12.36 -21.49 -9.18
CA MET A 136 10.91 -21.38 -9.39
C MET A 136 10.16 -21.28 -8.06
N VAL A 137 10.48 -22.16 -7.10
CA VAL A 137 9.85 -22.16 -5.78
C VAL A 137 10.09 -20.82 -5.05
N TYR A 138 11.32 -20.30 -5.08
CA TYR A 138 11.64 -18.99 -4.52
C TYR A 138 10.78 -17.87 -5.11
N LEU A 139 10.71 -17.80 -6.45
CA LEU A 139 9.94 -16.77 -7.16
C LEU A 139 8.44 -16.89 -6.89
N THR A 140 7.91 -18.10 -6.80
CA THR A 140 6.50 -18.33 -6.43
C THR A 140 6.21 -17.84 -5.00
N TYR A 141 7.06 -18.16 -4.02
CA TYR A 141 6.86 -17.67 -2.65
C TYR A 141 6.97 -16.15 -2.55
N MET A 142 7.96 -15.55 -3.21
CA MET A 142 8.15 -14.10 -3.19
C MET A 142 7.02 -13.36 -3.91
N SER A 143 6.57 -13.85 -5.06
CA SER A 143 5.45 -13.23 -5.78
C SER A 143 4.15 -13.27 -4.99
N LEU A 144 3.84 -14.39 -4.31
CA LEU A 144 2.69 -14.50 -3.41
C LEU A 144 2.79 -13.53 -2.22
N LEU A 145 3.98 -13.41 -1.63
CA LEU A 145 4.24 -12.47 -0.54
C LEU A 145 4.04 -11.01 -1.01
N VAL A 146 4.62 -10.64 -2.16
CA VAL A 146 4.48 -9.29 -2.74
C VAL A 146 3.01 -8.98 -3.07
N ALA A 147 2.29 -9.92 -3.68
CA ALA A 147 0.87 -9.75 -3.99
C ALA A 147 0.01 -9.57 -2.72
N SER A 148 0.27 -10.35 -1.67
CA SER A 148 -0.45 -10.23 -0.41
C SER A 148 -0.19 -8.90 0.30
N ILE A 149 1.06 -8.41 0.30
CA ILE A 149 1.41 -7.07 0.82
C ILE A 149 0.72 -5.97 0.00
N TYR A 150 0.74 -6.08 -1.33
CA TYR A 150 0.12 -5.10 -2.22
C TYR A 150 -1.39 -4.95 -1.94
N VAL A 151 -2.10 -6.08 -1.86
CA VAL A 151 -3.55 -6.08 -1.62
C VAL A 151 -3.89 -5.63 -0.20
N SER A 152 -3.15 -6.09 0.81
CA SER A 152 -3.43 -5.75 2.22
C SER A 152 -3.18 -4.27 2.51
N LEU A 153 -2.00 -3.75 2.18
CA LEU A 153 -1.67 -2.33 2.41
C LEU A 153 -2.44 -1.40 1.47
N GLY A 154 -2.71 -1.84 0.23
CA GLY A 154 -3.59 -1.13 -0.68
C GLY A 154 -5.03 -1.01 -0.14
N ALA A 155 -5.58 -2.09 0.43
CA ALA A 155 -6.90 -2.09 1.04
C ALA A 155 -6.96 -1.18 2.28
N VAL A 156 -5.95 -1.24 3.16
CA VAL A 156 -5.85 -0.34 4.31
C VAL A 156 -5.80 1.11 3.85
N GLY A 157 -4.92 1.45 2.90
CA GLY A 157 -4.82 2.80 2.35
C GLY A 157 -6.15 3.30 1.78
N PHE A 158 -6.84 2.46 1.01
CA PHE A 158 -8.15 2.79 0.45
C PHE A 158 -9.22 3.03 1.52
N LEU A 159 -9.33 2.15 2.52
CA LEU A 159 -10.35 2.25 3.58
C LEU A 159 -10.19 3.54 4.40
N PHE A 160 -8.96 3.87 4.79
CA PHE A 160 -8.71 5.09 5.57
C PHE A 160 -8.84 6.37 4.74
N SER A 161 -8.43 6.35 3.46
CA SER A 161 -8.72 7.45 2.53
C SER A 161 -10.22 7.66 2.31
N PHE A 162 -11.00 6.58 2.23
CA PHE A 162 -12.45 6.65 2.12
C PHE A 162 -13.08 7.29 3.37
N TRP A 163 -12.69 6.83 4.56
CA TRP A 163 -13.16 7.40 5.83
C TRP A 163 -12.80 8.88 5.97
N PHE A 164 -11.57 9.25 5.61
CA PHE A 164 -11.09 10.62 5.62
C PHE A 164 -11.89 11.53 4.67
N THR A 165 -12.13 11.07 3.44
CA THR A 165 -12.90 11.81 2.43
C THR A 165 -14.32 12.07 2.91
N HIS A 166 -14.98 11.05 3.49
CA HIS A 166 -16.32 11.21 4.04
C HIS A 166 -16.34 12.21 5.21
N SER A 167 -15.30 12.22 6.04
CA SER A 167 -15.19 13.12 7.19
C SER A 167 -15.02 14.58 6.74
N ILE A 168 -14.15 14.87 5.76
CA ILE A 168 -13.97 16.23 5.23
C ILE A 168 -15.27 16.77 4.63
N PHE A 169 -15.95 15.97 3.80
CA PHE A 169 -17.16 16.43 3.14
C PHE A 169 -18.37 16.55 4.07
N ALA A 170 -18.39 15.81 5.18
CA ALA A 170 -19.42 15.97 6.21
C ALA A 170 -19.24 17.30 6.97
N THR A 171 -18.01 17.66 7.35
CA THR A 171 -17.73 18.91 8.07
C THR A 171 -17.93 20.15 7.19
N ALA A 172 -17.58 20.08 5.90
CA ALA A 172 -17.74 21.20 4.97
C ALA A 172 -19.21 21.61 4.70
N LYS A 173 -20.19 20.86 5.22
CA LYS A 173 -21.62 21.19 5.16
C LYS A 173 -22.13 21.91 6.41
N ALA A 174 -21.34 21.93 7.49
CA ALA A 174 -21.70 22.58 8.74
C ALA A 174 -21.36 24.08 8.76
N ASP A 175 -20.48 24.53 7.84
CA ASP A 175 -20.23 25.94 7.50
C ASP A 175 -21.07 26.36 6.28
#